data_AF-T0ZT47-F1
#
_entry.id   AF-T0ZT47-F1
#
_cell.length_a   1.000
_cell.length_b   1.000
_cell.length_c   1.000
_cell.angle_alpha   90.00
_cell.angle_beta   90.00
_cell.angle_gamma   90.00
#
_symmetry.space_group_name_H-M   'P 1'
#
loop_
_entity.id
_entity.type
_entity.pdbx_description
1 polymer ?
#
loop_
_entity_poly.entity_id
_entity_poly.type
_entity_poly.pdbx_seq_one_letter_code
_entity_poly.pdbx_strand_id
1 'polypeptide(L)' 'MTYADLSLFQVLVGLGYAFPLTMRRATPRYRRLDALRRAVEARPRVQAYLQSDRRLPFSEEGIFRHYPQLEARG' A
#
# COMPACT_ATOMS: atom_id res chain seq x y z
N MET A 1 2.62 -3.65 17.64
CA MET A 1 1.94 -2.98 16.52
C MET A 1 1.25 -1.76 17.09
N THR A 2 1.55 -0.59 16.57
CA THR A 2 0.94 0.68 16.95
C THR A 2 0.14 1.24 15.77
N TYR A 3 -0.55 2.36 15.98
CA TYR A 3 -1.21 3.07 14.88
C TYR A 3 -0.24 3.47 13.76
N ALA A 4 1.03 3.74 14.09
CA ALA A 4 2.04 4.08 13.09
C ALA A 4 2.29 2.93 12.10
N ASP A 5 2.26 1.67 12.55
CA ASP A 5 2.40 0.51 11.66
C ASP A 5 1.22 0.40 10.69
N LEU A 6 -0.01 0.67 11.18
CA LEU A 6 -1.23 0.63 10.37
C LEU A 6 -1.26 1.77 9.34
N SER A 7 -0.90 2.99 9.76
CA SER A 7 -0.78 4.15 8.88
C SER A 7 0.27 3.91 7.79
N LEU A 8 1.43 3.37 8.17
CA LEU A 8 2.49 3.06 7.20
C LEU A 8 2.07 1.97 6.22
N PHE A 9 1.37 0.92 6.70
CA PHE A 9 0.75 -0.07 5.82
C PHE A 9 -0.17 0.60 4.78
N GLN A 10 -1.06 1.50 5.22
CA GLN A 10 -1.99 2.20 4.33
C GLN A 10 -1.27 3.05 3.27
N VAL A 11 -0.22 3.76 3.67
CA VAL A 11 0.60 4.54 2.72
C VAL A 11 1.28 3.62 1.72
N LEU A 12 1.85 2.50 2.16
CA LEU A 12 2.53 1.56 1.27
C LEU A 12 1.59 0.91 0.24
N VAL A 13 0.38 0.50 0.65
CA VAL A 13 -0.59 -0.06 -0.30
C VAL A 13 -1.17 1.02 -1.23
N GLY A 14 -1.35 2.25 -0.74
CA GLY A 14 -1.79 3.38 -1.55
C GLY A 14 -0.75 3.79 -2.61
N LEU A 15 0.52 3.85 -2.23
CA LEU A 15 1.62 4.07 -3.18
C LEU A 15 1.76 2.91 -4.17
N GLY A 16 1.51 1.67 -3.73
CA GLY A 16 1.47 0.50 -4.61
C GLY A 16 0.39 0.59 -5.69
N TYR A 17 -0.75 1.21 -5.38
CA TYR A 17 -1.80 1.52 -6.34
C TYR A 17 -1.44 2.72 -7.24
N ALA A 18 -0.97 3.82 -6.66
CA ALA A 18 -0.71 5.06 -7.39
C ALA A 18 0.52 4.96 -8.32
N PHE A 19 1.58 4.27 -7.88
CA PHE A 19 2.88 4.18 -8.56
C PHE A 19 3.42 2.74 -8.61
N PRO A 20 2.70 1.78 -9.20
CA PRO A 20 3.08 0.36 -9.21
C PRO A 20 4.49 0.09 -9.78
N LEU A 21 4.91 0.78 -10.84
CA LEU A 21 6.23 0.57 -11.44
C LEU A 21 7.34 1.09 -10.53
N THR A 22 7.16 2.30 -10.00
CA THR A 22 8.11 2.92 -9.07
C THR A 22 8.26 2.09 -7.79
N MET A 23 7.14 1.64 -7.21
CA MET A 23 7.15 0.82 -6.00
C MET A 23 7.84 -0.53 -6.23
N ARG A 24 7.62 -1.19 -7.37
CA ARG A 24 8.31 -2.44 -7.72
C ARG A 24 9.83 -2.27 -7.78
N ARG A 25 10.31 -1.15 -8.34
CA ARG A 25 11.75 -0.81 -8.39
C ARG A 25 12.32 -0.48 -7.01
N ALA A 26 11.53 0.12 -6.14
CA ALA A 26 11.94 0.53 -4.80
C ALA A 26 12.01 -0.64 -3.79
N THR A 27 11.22 -1.71 -3.98
CA THR A 27 11.12 -2.85 -3.06
C THR A 27 12.47 -3.42 -2.59
N PRO A 28 13.48 -3.66 -3.46
CA PRO A 28 14.75 -4.23 -3.01
C PRO A 28 15.52 -3.33 -2.03
N ARG A 29 15.34 -2.01 -2.13
CA ARG A 29 15.96 -1.01 -1.24
C ARG A 29 15.24 -0.93 0.11
N TYR A 30 13.93 -1.15 0.12
CA TYR A 30 13.08 -0.98 1.32
C TYR A 30 12.49 -2.29 1.83
N ARG A 31 13.29 -3.36 1.92
CA ARG A 31 12.82 -4.69 2.34
C ARG A 31 12.08 -4.72 3.67
N ARG A 32 12.50 -3.90 4.65
CA ARG A 32 11.83 -3.81 5.97
C ARG A 32 10.43 -3.20 5.86
N LEU A 33 10.19 -2.28 4.93
CA LEU A 33 8.87 -1.73 4.68
C LEU A 33 7.95 -2.77 4.04
N ASP A 34 8.46 -3.56 3.09
CA ASP A 34 7.69 -4.67 2.52
C ASP A 34 7.36 -5.73 3.57
N ALA A 35 8.31 -6.06 4.45
CA ALA A 35 8.09 -6.97 5.55
C ALA A 35 7.03 -6.45 6.54
N LEU A 36 7.05 -5.16 6.88
CA LEU A 36 6.02 -4.53 7.71
C LEU A 36 4.65 -4.60 7.03
N ARG A 37 4.57 -4.26 5.74
CA ARG A 37 3.32 -4.33 4.97
C ARG A 37 2.71 -5.73 5.04
N ARG A 38 3.50 -6.77 4.75
CA ARG A 38 3.06 -8.17 4.81
C ARG A 38 2.67 -8.59 6.22
N ALA A 39 3.43 -8.18 7.24
CA ALA A 39 3.15 -8.52 8.63
C ALA A 39 1.84 -7.89 9.14
N VAL A 40 1.51 -6.67 8.69
CA VAL A 40 0.24 -6.02 9.00
C VAL A 40 -0.91 -6.70 8.24
N GLU A 41 -0.73 -6.97 6.94
CA GLU A 41 -1.72 -7.62 6.07
C GLU A 41 -2.13 -9.00 6.59
N ALA A 42 -1.18 -9.78 7.11
CA ALA A 42 -1.40 -11.13 7.64
C ALA A 42 -2.12 -11.17 9.00
N ARG A 43 -2.39 -10.03 9.65
CA ARG A 43 -3.09 -10.03 10.95
C ARG A 43 -4.56 -10.41 10.75
N PRO A 44 -5.12 -11.38 11.50
CA PRO A 44 -6.48 -11.87 11.26
C PRO A 44 -7.56 -10.79 11.22
N ARG A 45 -7.51 -9.80 12.14
CA ARG A 45 -8.46 -8.68 12.17
C ARG A 45 -8.30 -7.71 11.00
N VAL A 46 -7.06 -7.50 10.54
CA VAL A 46 -6.77 -6.65 9.37
C VAL A 46 -7.23 -7.37 8.11
N GLN A 47 -6.88 -8.64 7.95
CA GLN A 47 -7.32 -9.47 6.84
C GLN A 47 -8.85 -9.51 6.74
N ALA A 48 -9.56 -9.75 7.85
CA ALA A 48 -11.02 -9.73 7.88
C ALA A 48 -11.60 -8.38 7.45
N TYR A 49 -10.96 -7.26 7.82
CA TYR A 49 -11.36 -5.94 7.35
C TYR A 49 -11.08 -5.74 5.86
N LEU A 50 -9.90 -6.14 5.38
CA LEU A 50 -9.50 -6.03 3.97
C LEU A 50 -10.40 -6.83 3.02
N GLN A 51 -11.01 -7.92 3.51
CA GLN A 51 -11.96 -8.74 2.75
C GLN A 51 -13.43 -8.32 2.93
N SER A 52 -13.69 -7.29 3.74
CA SER A 52 -15.06 -6.81 4.00
C SER A 52 -15.43 -5.64 3.09
N ASP A 53 -16.72 -5.46 2.85
CA ASP A 53 -17.28 -4.32 2.09
C ASP A 53 -16.97 -2.95 2.72
N ARG A 54 -16.51 -2.93 3.98
CA ARG A 54 -16.07 -1.70 4.66
C ARG A 54 -14.74 -1.18 4.15
N ARG A 55 -13.95 -2.00 3.44
CA ARG A 55 -12.69 -1.58 2.82
C ARG A 55 -12.99 -1.07 1.43
N LEU A 56 -13.17 0.25 1.31
CA LEU A 56 -13.31 0.88 0.00
C LEU A 56 -12.03 0.69 -0.83
N PRO A 57 -12.16 0.36 -2.13
CA PRO A 57 -11.02 0.26 -3.03
C PRO A 57 -10.38 1.64 -3.23
N PHE A 58 -9.11 1.64 -3.66
CA PHE A 58 -8.51 2.88 -4.17
C PHE A 58 -9.20 3.27 -5.48
N SER A 59 -9.33 4.57 -5.71
CA SER A 59 -9.96 5.15 -6.89
C SER A 59 -9.28 6.46 -7.27
N GLU A 60 -9.56 6.94 -8.48
CA GLU A 60 -9.04 8.23 -8.97
C GLU A 60 -9.67 9.44 -8.28
N GLU A 61 -10.75 9.24 -7.53
CA GLU A 61 -11.40 10.29 -6.73
C GLU A 61 -10.76 10.43 -5.34
N GLY A 62 -9.94 9.47 -4.92
CA GLY A 62 -9.28 9.43 -3.61
C GLY A 62 -7.97 10.21 -3.53
N ILE A 63 -7.21 9.95 -2.44
CA ILE A 63 -5.88 10.55 -2.21
C ILE A 63 -4.82 9.90 -3.11
N PHE A 64 -4.80 8.56 -3.16
CA PHE A 64 -3.86 7.81 -3.99
C PHE A 64 -4.50 7.60 -5.36
N ARG A 65 -3.97 8.28 -6.38
CA ARG A 65 -4.50 8.25 -7.75
C ARG A 65 -3.44 7.69 -8.68
N HIS A 66 -3.84 6.78 -9.56
CA HIS A 66 -2.92 6.24 -10.54
C HIS A 66 -2.86 7.14 -11.77
N TYR A 67 -1.77 7.88 -11.91
CA TYR A 67 -1.49 8.69 -13.09
C TYR A 67 -0.26 8.13 -13.80
N PRO A 68 -0.43 7.38 -14.91
CA PRO A 68 0.68 6.73 -15.60
C PRO A 68 1.81 7.68 -15.97
N GLN A 69 1.49 8.94 -16.29
CA GLN A 69 2.44 9.99 -16.62
C GLN A 69 3.35 10.41 -15.46
N LEU A 70 3.00 10.10 -14.21
CA LEU A 70 3.78 10.42 -13.00
C LEU A 70 4.66 9.27 -12.52
N GLU A 71 4.60 8.10 -13.17
CA GLU A 71 5.51 7.01 -12.86
C GLU A 71 6.96 7.39 -13.18
N ALA A 72 7.91 6.83 -12.42
CA ALA A 72 9.31 6.98 -12.72
C ALA A 72 9.59 6.39 -14.11
N ARG A 73 9.94 7.28 -15.06
CA ARG A 73 10.43 6.86 -16.37
C ARG A 73 11.72 6.03 -16.17
N GLY A 74 11.86 4.97 -16.96
CA GLY A 74 13.06 4.13 -16.96
C GLY A 74 14.29 4.93 -17.36
#